data_AF-A0A7C2LLK8-F1
#
_entry.id   AF-A0A7C2LLK8-F1
#
_cell.length_a   1.000
_cell.length_b   1.000
_cell.length_c   1.000
_cell.angle_alpha   90.00
_cell.angle_beta   90.00
_cell.angle_gamma   90.00
#
_symmetry.space_group_name_H-M   'P 1'
#
loop_
_entity.id
_entity.type
_entity.pdbx_description
1 polymer ?
#
loop_
_entity_poly.entity_id
_entity_poly.type
_entity_poly.pdbx_seq_one_letter_code
_entity_poly.pdbx_strand_id
1 'polypeptide(L)'
;GIYLINLARKEKQKFHLSKVSLLNYLNYADFLQRTIESYGLDIEILGVCFHPGSAIDLDEQEGLVRVAEGLDWILEEYDGSIKLLLESSAGAGNVLGDKLEELAEMRELSKYSKRIGFVLDTQHMWASGYDWRRPENLFSEIEKVLQFENIKAIHLNDTKTELGSRKDRHDNLFDGLLGEGAVKEIVKREELENIPLIMETPDLGSEKGIRREIEKIKSII
;
A
#
# COMPACT_ATOMS: atom_id res chain seq x y z
N GLY A 1 4.95 -4.13 -7.55
CA GLY A 1 5.68 -3.10 -6.78
C GLY A 1 7.12 -2.87 -7.28
N ILE A 2 7.76 -1.81 -6.79
CA ILE A 2 9.15 -1.47 -7.09
C ILE A 2 10.07 -2.17 -6.06
N TYR A 3 10.46 -3.41 -6.33
CA TYR A 3 11.08 -4.30 -5.34
C TYR A 3 12.53 -3.97 -4.92
N LEU A 4 13.15 -2.96 -5.54
CA LEU A 4 14.53 -2.54 -5.20
C LEU A 4 14.57 -1.35 -4.24
N ILE A 5 13.45 -0.65 -4.05
CA ILE A 5 13.36 0.49 -3.13
C ILE A 5 13.34 -0.04 -1.70
N ASN A 6 14.18 0.54 -0.85
CA ASN A 6 14.12 0.34 0.59
C ASN A 6 14.63 1.61 1.28
N LEU A 7 13.71 2.38 1.87
CA LEU A 7 14.06 3.62 2.58
C LEU A 7 14.62 3.39 3.99
N ALA A 8 14.69 2.14 4.47
CA ALA A 8 15.33 1.77 5.74
C ALA A 8 16.78 1.27 5.57
N ARG A 9 17.43 1.50 4.41
CA ARG A 9 18.82 1.06 4.17
C ARG A 9 19.84 1.89 4.95
N LYS A 10 20.60 1.28 5.86
CA LYS A 10 21.74 1.93 6.53
C LYS A 10 22.82 2.40 5.56
N GLU A 11 23.11 1.58 4.55
CA GLU A 11 24.10 1.88 3.51
C GLU A 11 23.69 3.12 2.69
N LYS A 12 24.48 4.20 2.79
CA LYS A 12 24.16 5.52 2.23
C LYS A 12 23.88 5.48 0.72
N GLN A 13 24.64 4.71 -0.06
CA GLN A 13 24.46 4.63 -1.51
C GLN A 13 23.12 3.99 -1.87
N LYS A 14 22.75 2.86 -1.25
CA LYS A 14 21.47 2.18 -1.51
C LYS A 14 20.28 3.01 -1.03
N PHE A 15 20.41 3.70 0.10
CA PHE A 15 19.41 4.64 0.55
C PHE A 15 19.21 5.77 -0.47
N HIS A 16 20.30 6.39 -0.92
CA HIS A 16 20.23 7.46 -1.93
C HIS A 16 19.61 6.98 -3.25
N LEU A 17 20.00 5.80 -3.74
CA LEU A 17 19.41 5.22 -4.96
C LEU A 17 17.90 4.95 -4.81
N SER A 18 17.46 4.50 -3.64
CA SER A 18 16.02 4.30 -3.35
C SER A 18 15.26 5.63 -3.42
N LYS A 19 15.82 6.68 -2.81
CA LYS A 19 15.22 8.03 -2.84
C LYS A 19 15.12 8.60 -4.26
N VAL A 20 16.23 8.55 -5.01
CA VAL A 20 16.27 9.03 -6.41
C VAL A 20 15.30 8.23 -7.29
N SER A 21 15.15 6.93 -7.04
CA SER A 21 14.17 6.12 -7.76
C SER A 21 12.75 6.61 -7.52
N LEU A 22 12.34 6.86 -6.26
CA LEU A 22 11.00 7.38 -5.95
C LEU A 22 10.77 8.79 -6.52
N LEU A 23 11.77 9.66 -6.43
CA LEU A 23 11.72 10.99 -7.04
C LEU A 23 11.47 10.90 -8.55
N ASN A 24 12.13 9.97 -9.25
CA ASN A 24 11.90 9.73 -10.67
C ASN A 24 10.49 9.24 -10.96
N TYR A 25 9.92 8.35 -10.12
CA TYR A 25 8.53 7.92 -10.27
C TYR A 25 7.53 9.06 -10.05
N LEU A 26 7.78 9.95 -9.08
CA LEU A 26 6.96 11.13 -8.87
C LEU A 26 7.02 12.09 -10.08
N ASN A 27 8.22 12.35 -10.59
CA ASN A 27 8.39 13.19 -11.78
C ASN A 27 7.72 12.58 -13.02
N TYR A 28 7.77 11.26 -13.16
CA TYR A 28 7.09 10.56 -14.24
C TYR A 28 5.56 10.60 -14.08
N ALA A 29 5.05 10.37 -12.87
CA ALA A 29 3.64 10.51 -12.55
C ALA A 29 3.13 11.91 -12.86
N ASP A 30 3.89 12.95 -12.50
CA ASP A 30 3.56 14.35 -12.79
C ASP A 30 3.53 14.64 -14.31
N PHE A 31 4.46 14.06 -15.07
CA PHE A 31 4.42 14.09 -16.53
C PHE A 31 3.16 13.41 -17.11
N LEU A 32 2.78 12.26 -16.57
CA LEU A 32 1.56 11.56 -16.98
C LEU A 32 0.31 12.37 -16.64
N GLN A 33 0.25 13.00 -15.47
CA GLN A 33 -0.86 13.85 -15.03
C GLN A 33 -1.09 15.00 -16.03
N ARG A 34 -0.03 15.74 -16.38
CA ARG A 34 -0.12 16.79 -17.42
C ARG A 34 -0.57 16.25 -18.78
N THR A 35 -0.14 15.04 -19.13
CA THR A 35 -0.51 14.40 -20.39
C THR A 35 -2.00 14.09 -20.40
N ILE A 36 -2.51 13.46 -19.34
CA ILE A 36 -3.93 13.16 -19.13
C ILE A 36 -4.78 14.44 -19.26
N GLU A 37 -4.37 15.51 -18.58
CA GLU A 37 -5.04 16.82 -18.64
C GLU A 37 -5.05 17.40 -20.05
N SER A 38 -3.94 17.27 -20.80
CA SER A 38 -3.86 17.77 -22.18
C SER A 38 -4.81 17.06 -23.15
N TYR A 39 -5.15 15.79 -22.86
CA TYR A 39 -6.15 15.02 -23.63
C TYR A 39 -7.59 15.24 -23.12
N GLY A 40 -7.79 15.97 -22.03
CA GLY A 40 -9.11 16.17 -21.42
C GLY A 40 -9.71 14.88 -20.86
N LEU A 41 -8.86 13.95 -20.41
CA LEU A 41 -9.30 12.69 -19.81
C LEU A 41 -9.63 12.89 -18.34
N ASP A 42 -10.72 12.29 -17.89
CA ASP A 42 -11.13 12.27 -16.48
C ASP A 42 -10.43 11.11 -15.75
N ILE A 43 -9.12 11.26 -15.52
CA ILE A 43 -8.27 10.28 -14.83
C ILE A 43 -7.42 11.04 -13.81
N GLU A 44 -7.35 10.51 -12.59
CA GLU A 44 -6.53 11.04 -11.51
C GLU A 44 -5.37 10.08 -11.18
N ILE A 45 -4.17 10.63 -10.95
CA ILE A 45 -3.06 9.89 -10.38
C ILE A 45 -3.03 10.10 -8.87
N LEU A 46 -3.42 9.06 -8.12
CA LEU A 46 -3.56 9.09 -6.66
C LEU A 46 -2.22 9.20 -5.92
N GLY A 47 -1.15 8.65 -6.49
CA GLY A 47 0.17 8.64 -5.88
C GLY A 47 1.09 7.55 -6.42
N VAL A 48 2.32 7.53 -5.90
CA VAL A 48 3.30 6.45 -6.12
C VAL A 48 3.27 5.52 -4.92
N CYS A 49 2.80 4.29 -5.12
CA CYS A 49 2.75 3.25 -4.08
C CYS A 49 4.07 2.47 -3.99
N PHE A 50 4.53 2.23 -2.76
CA PHE A 50 5.71 1.43 -2.48
C PHE A 50 5.69 0.89 -1.05
N HIS A 51 6.41 -0.21 -0.85
CA HIS A 51 6.68 -0.73 0.49
C HIS A 51 7.71 0.16 1.19
N PRO A 52 7.53 0.52 2.47
CA PRO A 52 8.45 1.42 3.19
C PRO A 52 9.91 0.94 3.15
N GLY A 53 10.10 -0.36 3.28
CA GLY A 53 11.40 -1.01 3.21
C GLY A 53 11.60 -2.02 4.33
N SER A 54 12.86 -2.33 4.62
CA SER A 54 13.24 -3.29 5.65
C SER A 54 14.46 -2.82 6.42
N ALA A 55 14.33 -2.78 7.75
CA ALA A 55 15.36 -2.45 8.73
C ALA A 55 16.31 -3.65 8.96
N ILE A 56 17.01 -4.08 7.90
CA ILE A 56 17.92 -5.23 7.97
C ILE A 56 19.11 -4.94 8.91
N ASP A 57 19.64 -3.72 8.85
CA ASP A 57 20.87 -3.30 9.52
C ASP A 57 20.62 -2.24 10.62
N LEU A 58 19.36 -2.04 10.99
CA LEU A 58 18.86 -1.02 11.92
C LEU A 58 17.89 -1.67 12.89
N ASP A 59 17.67 -1.05 14.06
CA ASP A 59 16.48 -1.39 14.84
C ASP A 59 15.21 -0.83 14.18
N GLU A 60 14.05 -1.27 14.67
CA GLU A 60 12.73 -0.88 14.12
C GLU A 60 12.57 0.64 14.12
N GLN A 61 12.88 1.29 15.25
CA GLN A 61 12.71 2.73 15.40
C GLN A 61 13.66 3.55 14.52
N GLU A 62 14.93 3.17 14.47
CA GLU A 62 15.91 3.72 13.54
C GLU A 62 15.43 3.56 12.08
N GLY A 63 14.80 2.43 11.77
CA GLY A 63 14.16 2.16 10.49
C GLY A 63 13.04 3.15 10.16
N LEU A 64 12.08 3.35 11.06
CA LEU A 64 10.96 4.28 10.87
C LEU A 64 11.43 5.72 10.68
N VAL A 65 12.35 6.19 11.53
CA VAL A 65 12.97 7.52 11.40
C VAL A 65 13.66 7.66 10.04
N ARG A 66 14.39 6.63 9.61
CA ARG A 66 15.11 6.68 8.34
C ARG A 66 14.20 6.65 7.12
N VAL A 67 13.07 5.95 7.18
CA VAL A 67 12.04 6.04 6.15
C VAL A 67 11.55 7.48 6.07
N ALA A 68 11.17 8.10 7.20
CA ALA A 68 10.69 9.48 7.25
C ALA A 68 11.73 10.49 6.69
N GLU A 69 13.00 10.36 7.05
CA GLU A 69 14.10 11.16 6.46
C GLU A 69 14.18 11.00 4.93
N GLY A 70 13.91 9.78 4.45
CA GLY A 70 13.86 9.48 3.02
C GLY A 70 12.69 10.18 2.34
N LEU A 71 11.50 10.10 2.92
CA LEU A 71 10.29 10.77 2.43
C LEU A 71 10.48 12.28 2.37
N ASP A 72 10.99 12.88 3.46
CA ASP A 72 11.26 14.32 3.55
C ASP A 72 12.20 14.76 2.44
N TRP A 73 13.33 14.08 2.26
CA TRP A 73 14.28 14.43 1.21
C TRP A 73 13.64 14.32 -0.19
N ILE A 74 12.84 13.28 -0.46
CA ILE A 74 12.20 13.11 -1.77
C ILE A 74 11.21 14.27 -2.03
N LEU A 75 10.44 14.65 -1.01
CA LEU A 75 9.41 15.69 -1.11
C LEU A 75 10.00 17.11 -1.07
N GLU A 76 11.19 17.31 -0.49
CA GLU A 76 11.98 18.54 -0.60
C GLU A 76 12.49 18.77 -2.03
N GLU A 77 12.83 17.70 -2.75
CA GLU A 77 13.34 17.74 -4.13
C GLU A 77 12.24 17.66 -5.21
N TYR A 78 10.99 17.43 -4.82
CA TYR A 78 9.86 17.24 -5.74
C TYR A 78 8.92 18.44 -5.75
N ASP A 79 8.87 19.16 -6.89
CA ASP A 79 8.05 20.37 -7.06
C ASP A 79 6.58 20.11 -7.39
N GLY A 80 6.20 18.88 -7.75
CA GLY A 80 4.82 18.56 -8.12
C GLY A 80 3.91 18.30 -6.92
N SER A 81 2.69 17.80 -7.17
CA SER A 81 1.66 17.59 -6.15
C SER A 81 1.32 16.12 -5.84
N ILE A 82 1.83 15.18 -6.65
CA ILE A 82 1.57 13.74 -6.49
C ILE A 82 2.05 13.26 -5.11
N LYS A 83 1.29 12.34 -4.52
CA LYS A 83 1.56 11.79 -3.18
C LYS A 83 2.52 10.60 -3.23
N LEU A 84 3.25 10.41 -2.13
CA LEU A 84 3.90 9.13 -1.81
C LEU A 84 2.90 8.29 -1.00
N LEU A 85 2.72 7.03 -1.36
CA LEU A 85 1.78 6.13 -0.69
C LEU A 85 2.54 4.97 -0.06
N LEU A 86 2.49 4.89 1.27
CA LEU A 86 3.08 3.80 2.04
C LEU A 86 2.11 2.62 2.04
N GLU A 87 2.56 1.50 1.50
CA GLU A 87 1.78 0.25 1.49
C GLU A 87 2.02 -0.56 2.76
N SER A 88 0.97 -1.18 3.31
CA SER A 88 1.13 -2.17 4.39
C SER A 88 1.93 -3.39 3.92
N SER A 89 2.76 -3.96 4.79
CA SER A 89 3.65 -5.08 4.49
C SER A 89 3.22 -6.38 5.20
N ALA A 90 3.53 -7.54 4.63
CA ALA A 90 3.19 -8.84 5.23
C ALA A 90 3.97 -9.21 6.50
N GLY A 91 5.05 -8.49 6.86
CA GLY A 91 5.86 -8.79 8.04
C GLY A 91 6.99 -9.82 7.85
N ALA A 92 7.37 -10.19 6.63
CA ALA A 92 8.49 -11.13 6.45
C ALA A 92 9.84 -10.54 6.94
N GLY A 93 10.51 -11.20 7.89
CA GLY A 93 11.79 -10.72 8.42
C GLY A 93 11.67 -9.36 9.13
N ASN A 94 12.54 -8.41 8.76
CA ASN A 94 12.59 -7.05 9.33
C ASN A 94 11.94 -6.01 8.40
N VAL A 95 10.89 -6.37 7.65
CA VAL A 95 10.14 -5.37 6.86
C VAL A 95 9.38 -4.43 7.79
N LEU A 96 9.24 -3.18 7.38
CA LEU A 96 8.46 -2.16 8.10
C LEU A 96 7.10 -1.97 7.44
N GLY A 97 6.15 -1.43 8.20
CA GLY A 97 4.77 -1.21 7.79
C GLY A 97 3.91 -2.46 7.91
N ASP A 98 4.31 -3.46 8.69
CA ASP A 98 3.47 -4.62 8.99
C ASP A 98 2.49 -4.35 10.15
N LYS A 99 2.70 -3.26 10.90
CA LYS A 99 1.75 -2.68 11.87
C LYS A 99 1.19 -1.36 11.37
N LEU A 100 -0.07 -1.07 11.68
CA LEU A 100 -0.72 0.21 11.35
C LEU A 100 0.02 1.39 12.01
N GLU A 101 0.48 1.21 13.24
CA GLU A 101 1.20 2.23 14.01
C GLU A 101 2.53 2.62 13.35
N GLU A 102 3.23 1.67 12.73
CA GLU A 102 4.47 1.97 12.00
C GLU A 102 4.20 2.87 10.79
N LEU A 103 3.12 2.59 10.04
CA LEU A 103 2.69 3.41 8.91
C LEU A 103 2.33 4.84 9.37
N ALA A 104 1.56 4.95 10.46
CA ALA A 104 1.21 6.22 11.07
C ALA A 104 2.46 7.00 11.50
N GLU A 105 3.37 6.35 12.22
CA GLU A 105 4.58 6.97 12.76
C GLU A 105 5.51 7.48 11.65
N MET A 106 5.74 6.70 10.58
CA MET A 106 6.53 7.15 9.43
C MET A 106 5.95 8.42 8.78
N ARG A 107 4.61 8.52 8.71
CA ARG A 107 3.92 9.72 8.20
C ARG A 107 4.01 10.88 9.19
N GLU A 108 3.89 10.64 10.49
CA GLU A 108 3.93 11.67 11.54
C GLU A 108 5.33 12.27 11.72
N LEU A 109 6.38 11.45 11.60
CA LEU A 109 7.78 11.91 11.66
C LEU A 109 8.17 12.79 10.47
N SER A 110 7.47 12.68 9.34
CA SER A 110 7.72 13.49 8.15
C SER A 110 7.17 14.91 8.29
N LYS A 111 7.96 15.91 7.88
CA LYS A 111 7.52 17.31 7.79
C LYS A 111 6.43 17.51 6.73
N TYR A 112 6.27 16.56 5.82
CA TYR A 112 5.36 16.61 4.68
C TYR A 112 4.21 15.61 4.79
N SER A 113 3.76 15.29 6.01
CA SER A 113 2.71 14.29 6.29
C SER A 113 1.46 14.38 5.38
N LYS A 114 1.01 15.60 5.00
CA LYS A 114 -0.13 15.81 4.08
C LYS A 114 0.11 15.33 2.64
N ARG A 115 1.37 15.15 2.24
CA ARG A 115 1.80 14.64 0.93
C ARG A 115 2.02 13.12 0.95
N ILE A 116 1.80 12.49 2.10
CA ILE A 116 1.94 11.06 2.31
C ILE A 116 0.55 10.47 2.60
N GLY A 117 0.22 9.38 1.89
CA GLY A 117 -0.99 8.60 2.11
C GLY A 117 -0.66 7.12 2.28
N PHE A 118 -1.71 6.29 2.32
CA PHE A 118 -1.58 4.86 2.57
C PHE A 118 -2.25 4.03 1.48
N VAL A 119 -1.70 2.84 1.26
CA VAL A 119 -2.37 1.73 0.58
C VAL A 119 -2.42 0.56 1.55
N LEU A 120 -3.60 0.01 1.77
CA LEU A 120 -3.75 -1.19 2.58
C LEU A 120 -3.90 -2.40 1.66
N ASP A 121 -3.07 -3.41 1.86
CA ASP A 121 -3.17 -4.68 1.16
C ASP A 121 -3.81 -5.70 2.09
N THR A 122 -4.92 -6.29 1.65
CA THR A 122 -5.71 -7.20 2.48
C THR A 122 -4.95 -8.48 2.80
N GLN A 123 -4.14 -8.99 1.88
CA GLN A 123 -3.29 -10.15 2.10
C GLN A 123 -2.17 -9.82 3.09
N HIS A 124 -1.49 -8.69 2.93
CA HIS A 124 -0.40 -8.29 3.81
C HIS A 124 -0.89 -8.08 5.24
N MET A 125 -1.99 -7.35 5.41
CA MET A 125 -2.60 -7.14 6.72
C MET A 125 -3.02 -8.47 7.37
N TRP A 126 -3.57 -9.40 6.59
CA TRP A 126 -3.85 -10.76 7.09
C TRP A 126 -2.57 -11.49 7.54
N ALA A 127 -1.52 -11.44 6.73
CA ALA A 127 -0.25 -12.08 7.06
C ALA A 127 0.46 -11.45 8.27
N SER A 128 0.22 -10.16 8.55
CA SER A 128 0.74 -9.48 9.73
C SER A 128 -0.15 -9.60 10.98
N GLY A 129 -1.38 -10.12 10.83
CA GLY A 129 -2.23 -10.53 11.95
C GLY A 129 -3.60 -9.84 12.04
N TYR A 130 -3.94 -8.98 11.09
CA TYR A 130 -5.23 -8.29 11.03
C TYR A 130 -6.29 -9.17 10.34
N ASP A 131 -7.30 -9.60 11.11
CA ASP A 131 -8.34 -10.52 10.62
C ASP A 131 -9.53 -9.75 10.01
N TRP A 132 -9.58 -9.70 8.67
CA TRP A 132 -10.68 -9.10 7.92
C TRP A 132 -12.05 -9.78 8.10
N ARG A 133 -12.09 -11.00 8.66
CA ARG A 133 -13.36 -11.67 9.00
C ARG A 133 -13.98 -11.10 10.28
N ARG A 134 -13.28 -10.22 10.99
CA ARG A 134 -13.76 -9.42 12.13
C ARG A 134 -13.70 -7.93 11.80
N PRO A 135 -14.41 -7.49 10.75
CA PRO A 135 -14.20 -6.20 10.11
C PRO A 135 -14.39 -5.01 11.04
N GLU A 136 -15.35 -5.06 11.99
CA GLU A 136 -15.75 -3.88 12.77
C GLU A 136 -14.62 -3.34 13.65
N ASN A 137 -13.89 -4.24 14.31
CA ASN A 137 -12.75 -3.84 15.15
C ASN A 137 -11.60 -3.34 14.29
N LEU A 138 -11.34 -3.99 13.16
CA LEU A 138 -10.25 -3.62 12.26
C LEU A 138 -10.50 -2.24 11.62
N PHE A 139 -11.71 -1.99 11.11
CA PHE A 139 -12.04 -0.68 10.54
C PHE A 139 -12.00 0.44 11.58
N SER A 140 -12.43 0.17 12.82
CA SER A 140 -12.29 1.13 13.92
C SER A 140 -10.83 1.43 14.26
N GLU A 141 -9.96 0.42 14.19
CA GLU A 141 -8.52 0.57 14.41
C GLU A 141 -7.86 1.36 13.27
N ILE A 142 -8.20 1.04 12.02
CA ILE A 142 -7.74 1.76 10.83
C ILE A 142 -8.14 3.24 10.92
N GLU A 143 -9.39 3.55 11.23
CA GLU A 143 -9.83 4.95 11.38
C GLU A 143 -9.08 5.67 12.48
N LYS A 144 -8.89 5.00 13.62
CA LYS A 144 -8.18 5.57 14.77
C LYS A 144 -6.71 5.87 14.47
N VAL A 145 -6.03 4.98 13.74
CA VAL A 145 -4.56 5.02 13.55
C VAL A 145 -4.18 5.74 12.26
N LEU A 146 -4.85 5.45 11.15
CA LEU A 146 -4.50 5.97 9.82
C LEU A 146 -5.47 7.04 9.30
N GLN A 147 -6.73 7.01 9.76
CA GLN A 147 -7.86 7.80 9.26
C GLN A 147 -8.16 7.50 7.78
N PHE A 148 -9.41 7.12 7.47
CA PHE A 148 -9.78 6.69 6.11
C PHE A 148 -9.48 7.73 5.03
N GLU A 149 -9.53 9.03 5.36
CA GLU A 149 -9.18 10.12 4.44
C GLU A 149 -7.74 10.06 3.90
N ASN A 150 -6.82 9.37 4.59
CA ASN A 150 -5.43 9.21 4.18
C ASN A 150 -5.20 7.96 3.33
N ILE A 151 -6.16 7.04 3.28
CA ILE A 151 -6.09 5.82 2.48
C ILE A 151 -6.49 6.16 1.04
N LYS A 152 -5.65 5.76 0.08
CA LYS A 152 -5.82 6.10 -1.34
C LYS A 152 -6.16 4.91 -2.22
N ALA A 153 -5.84 3.70 -1.78
CA ALA A 153 -6.28 2.48 -2.44
C ALA A 153 -6.29 1.33 -1.44
N ILE A 154 -7.06 0.30 -1.78
CA ILE A 154 -6.93 -1.01 -1.16
C ILE A 154 -6.42 -1.97 -2.24
N HIS A 155 -5.33 -2.67 -1.96
CA HIS A 155 -4.97 -3.85 -2.74
C HIS A 155 -5.81 -5.03 -2.22
N LEU A 156 -6.79 -5.45 -3.03
CA LEU A 156 -7.76 -6.48 -2.68
C LEU A 156 -7.25 -7.84 -3.16
N ASN A 157 -6.61 -8.55 -2.25
CA ASN A 157 -5.94 -9.82 -2.47
C ASN A 157 -6.42 -10.87 -1.45
N ASP A 158 -6.71 -12.08 -1.91
CA ASP A 158 -6.91 -13.22 -1.02
C ASP A 158 -5.53 -13.81 -0.62
N THR A 159 -5.51 -14.81 0.25
CA THR A 159 -4.28 -15.33 0.86
C THR A 159 -4.19 -16.86 0.82
N LYS A 160 -3.00 -17.36 0.47
CA LYS A 160 -2.67 -18.79 0.53
C LYS A 160 -2.21 -19.27 1.90
N THR A 161 -2.11 -18.36 2.86
CA THR A 161 -1.37 -18.58 4.10
C THR A 161 -2.18 -18.18 5.32
N GLU A 162 -1.95 -18.87 6.43
CA GLU A 162 -2.66 -18.64 7.69
C GLU A 162 -2.51 -17.18 8.20
N LEU A 163 -3.48 -16.76 9.01
CA LEU A 163 -3.45 -15.46 9.70
C LEU A 163 -2.16 -15.32 10.52
N GLY A 164 -1.47 -14.18 10.40
CA GLY A 164 -0.22 -13.95 11.13
C GLY A 164 0.97 -14.79 10.62
N SER A 165 0.88 -15.37 9.42
CA SER A 165 1.96 -16.23 8.88
C SER A 165 3.25 -15.49 8.51
N ARG A 166 3.20 -14.16 8.42
CA ARG A 166 4.31 -13.29 7.97
C ARG A 166 4.84 -13.67 6.58
N LYS A 167 3.97 -14.19 5.70
CA LYS A 167 4.29 -14.61 4.33
C LYS A 167 3.45 -13.84 3.32
N ASP A 168 4.13 -13.25 2.35
CA ASP A 168 3.53 -12.62 1.18
C ASP A 168 3.23 -13.69 0.11
N ARG A 169 1.97 -14.13 0.07
CA ARG A 169 1.45 -15.18 -0.80
C ARG A 169 -0.01 -14.91 -1.15
N HIS A 170 -0.21 -14.13 -2.20
CA HIS A 170 -1.52 -13.83 -2.76
C HIS A 170 -2.21 -15.09 -3.30
N ASP A 171 -3.53 -15.13 -3.15
CA ASP A 171 -4.41 -16.03 -3.89
C ASP A 171 -5.44 -15.26 -4.71
N ASN A 172 -6.10 -15.97 -5.61
CA ASN A 172 -7.27 -15.47 -6.31
C ASN A 172 -8.42 -15.25 -5.33
N LEU A 173 -9.27 -14.26 -5.61
CA LEU A 173 -10.38 -13.94 -4.71
C LEU A 173 -11.28 -15.16 -4.47
N PHE A 174 -11.66 -15.39 -3.21
CA PHE A 174 -12.54 -16.49 -2.76
C PHE A 174 -11.89 -17.88 -2.79
N ASP A 175 -10.73 -18.04 -3.39
CA ASP A 175 -10.03 -19.32 -3.48
C ASP A 175 -9.08 -19.54 -2.28
N GLY A 176 -8.78 -18.47 -1.52
CA GLY A 176 -7.88 -18.48 -0.38
C GLY A 176 -8.57 -18.51 0.99
N LEU A 177 -7.78 -18.21 2.03
CA LEU A 177 -8.22 -18.28 3.44
C LEU A 177 -8.93 -17.01 3.93
N LEU A 178 -8.85 -15.90 3.18
CA LEU A 178 -9.62 -14.69 3.46
C LEU A 178 -11.11 -14.96 3.18
N GLY A 179 -11.37 -15.52 1.98
CA GLY A 179 -12.67 -16.02 1.56
C GLY A 179 -13.67 -14.93 1.16
N GLU A 180 -14.77 -15.38 0.54
CA GLU A 180 -15.82 -14.52 0.00
C GLU A 180 -16.45 -13.58 1.03
N GLY A 181 -16.69 -14.07 2.25
CA GLY A 181 -17.34 -13.27 3.30
C GLY A 181 -16.56 -12.00 3.64
N ALA A 182 -15.25 -12.11 3.90
CA ALA A 182 -14.41 -10.95 4.22
C ALA A 182 -14.28 -10.00 3.02
N VAL A 183 -14.09 -10.53 1.81
CA VAL A 183 -14.02 -9.71 0.59
C VAL A 183 -15.32 -8.93 0.38
N LYS A 184 -16.48 -9.57 0.60
CA LYS A 184 -17.79 -8.92 0.49
C LYS A 184 -17.97 -7.81 1.52
N GLU A 185 -17.54 -8.02 2.75
CA GLU A 185 -17.57 -6.97 3.77
C GLU A 185 -16.74 -5.77 3.33
N ILE A 186 -15.51 -5.98 2.86
CA ILE A 186 -14.61 -4.91 2.38
C ILE A 186 -15.24 -4.14 1.21
N VAL A 187 -15.72 -4.84 0.19
CA VAL A 187 -16.30 -4.23 -1.02
C VAL A 187 -17.54 -3.39 -0.72
N LYS A 188 -18.31 -3.75 0.33
CA LYS A 188 -19.55 -3.04 0.70
C LYS A 188 -19.38 -2.01 1.81
N ARG A 189 -18.16 -1.76 2.30
CA ARG A 189 -17.96 -0.76 3.35
C ARG A 189 -18.20 0.65 2.84
N GLU A 190 -19.04 1.38 3.56
CA GLU A 190 -19.35 2.78 3.28
C GLU A 190 -18.08 3.65 3.38
N GLU A 191 -17.22 3.37 4.37
CA GLU A 191 -15.97 4.10 4.57
C GLU A 191 -14.97 3.92 3.41
N LEU A 192 -15.16 2.88 2.58
CA LEU A 192 -14.31 2.55 1.44
C LEU A 192 -14.99 2.83 0.08
N GLU A 193 -16.21 3.34 0.04
CA GLU A 193 -17.02 3.47 -1.19
C GLU A 193 -16.29 4.23 -2.32
N ASN A 194 -15.51 5.26 -1.96
CA ASN A 194 -14.76 6.09 -2.90
C ASN A 194 -13.26 5.74 -2.99
N ILE A 195 -12.85 4.62 -2.38
CA ILE A 195 -11.47 4.15 -2.40
C ILE A 195 -11.34 3.03 -3.45
N PRO A 196 -10.47 3.17 -4.46
CA PRO A 196 -10.32 2.14 -5.48
C PRO A 196 -9.78 0.85 -4.88
N LEU A 197 -10.38 -0.26 -5.33
CA LEU A 197 -9.95 -1.62 -5.02
C LEU A 197 -9.14 -2.15 -6.20
N ILE A 198 -7.87 -2.46 -5.98
CA ILE A 198 -6.91 -2.91 -7.00
C ILE A 198 -6.57 -4.37 -6.71
N MET A 199 -6.75 -5.27 -7.68
CA MET A 199 -6.37 -6.66 -7.52
C MET A 199 -4.92 -6.87 -7.97
N GLU A 200 -4.17 -7.68 -7.22
CA GLU A 200 -2.83 -8.17 -7.57
C GLU A 200 -2.80 -9.71 -7.49
N THR A 201 -3.91 -10.35 -7.85
CA THR A 201 -4.10 -11.79 -7.74
C THR A 201 -3.39 -12.56 -8.88
N PRO A 202 -2.99 -13.82 -8.65
CA PRO A 202 -2.24 -14.61 -9.64
C PRO A 202 -2.92 -14.73 -11.02
N ASP A 203 -4.24 -14.78 -11.07
CA ASP A 203 -5.02 -14.95 -12.30
C ASP A 203 -4.95 -13.78 -13.28
N LEU A 204 -4.53 -12.60 -12.82
CA LEU A 204 -4.47 -11.39 -13.64
C LEU A 204 -3.43 -11.47 -14.77
N GLY A 205 -2.58 -12.50 -14.78
CA GLY A 205 -1.66 -12.81 -15.87
C GLY A 205 -2.34 -13.21 -17.19
N SER A 206 -3.68 -13.32 -17.24
CA SER A 206 -4.42 -13.64 -18.47
C SER A 206 -5.76 -12.91 -18.56
N GLU A 207 -6.22 -12.59 -19.78
CA GLU A 207 -7.53 -11.96 -20.01
C GLU A 207 -8.69 -12.79 -19.44
N LYS A 208 -8.61 -14.12 -19.54
CA LYS A 208 -9.61 -15.03 -18.98
C LYS A 208 -9.64 -14.97 -17.45
N GLY A 209 -8.47 -14.92 -16.81
CA GLY A 209 -8.35 -14.80 -15.36
C GLY A 209 -8.87 -13.44 -14.85
N ILE A 210 -8.51 -12.35 -15.54
CA ILE A 210 -9.05 -10.99 -15.27
C ILE A 210 -10.58 -11.01 -15.29
N ARG A 211 -11.19 -11.57 -16.35
CA ARG A 211 -12.65 -11.67 -16.45
C ARG A 211 -13.26 -12.46 -15.29
N ARG A 212 -12.65 -13.59 -14.92
CA ARG A 212 -13.10 -14.43 -13.80
C ARG A 212 -13.09 -13.67 -12.47
N GLU A 213 -12.00 -12.97 -12.16
CA GLU A 213 -11.88 -12.20 -10.91
C GLU A 213 -12.87 -11.03 -10.88
N ILE A 214 -13.07 -10.34 -12.01
CA ILE A 214 -14.10 -9.29 -12.13
C ILE A 214 -15.51 -9.87 -11.94
N GLU A 215 -15.82 -11.03 -12.51
CA GLU A 215 -17.12 -11.70 -12.34
C GLU A 215 -17.38 -12.10 -10.89
N LYS A 216 -16.36 -12.59 -10.18
CA LYS A 216 -16.42 -12.87 -8.73
C LYS A 216 -16.81 -11.62 -7.94
N ILE A 217 -16.13 -10.48 -8.15
CA ILE A 217 -16.49 -9.21 -7.49
C ILE A 217 -17.91 -8.76 -7.86
N LYS A 218 -18.30 -8.82 -9.14
CA LYS A 218 -19.65 -8.44 -9.57
C LYS A 218 -20.75 -9.29 -8.95
N SER A 219 -20.46 -10.54 -8.58
CA SER A 219 -21.45 -11.44 -7.98
C SER A 219 -21.82 -11.09 -6.53
N ILE A 220 -20.98 -10.31 -5.85
CA ILE A 220 -21.14 -9.95 -4.45
C ILE A 220 -21.59 -8.50 -4.23
N ILE A 221 -21.59 -7.64 -5.26
CA ILE A 221 -22.10 -6.27 -5.23
C ILE A 221 -23.62 -6.29 -5.40
#